data_AF-A0A1I7JF43-F1
#
_entry.id   AF-A0A1I7JF43-F1
#
_cell.length_a   1.000
_cell.length_b   1.000
_cell.length_c   1.000
_cell.angle_alpha   90.00
_cell.angle_beta   90.00
_cell.angle_gamma   90.00
#
_symmetry.space_group_name_H-M   'P 1'
#
loop_
_entity.id
_entity.type
_entity.pdbx_description
1 polymer ?
#
loop_
_entity_poly.entity_id
_entity_poly.type
_entity_poly.pdbx_seq_one_letter_code
_entity_poly.pdbx_strand_id
1 'polypeptide(L)'
;MAIIEDGEFIGVITASIDSKAYEYIFDEYKKLGMEGFIVDSKGNFIYHEDSKYLGTSINDLGIDNLKSDKLLKSGSIKYAVDGEKYIAQYCTDEYTGWKIFIKGSEKSIYSAANGLKVRMYIWSLVLFVIAVNVW
;
A
#
# COMPACT_ATOMS: atom_id res chain seq x y z
N MET A 1 5.63 -20.16 -21.17
CA MET A 1 6.85 -20.70 -21.79
C MET A 1 6.50 -21.22 -23.17
N ALA A 2 7.16 -20.73 -24.23
CA ALA A 2 6.91 -21.25 -25.57
C ALA A 2 7.51 -22.66 -25.71
N ILE A 3 6.77 -23.57 -26.32
CA ILE A 3 7.27 -24.87 -26.74
C ILE A 3 7.69 -24.71 -28.20
N ILE A 4 8.93 -25.06 -28.50
CA ILE A 4 9.52 -25.05 -29.83
C ILE A 4 10.10 -26.44 -30.08
N GLU A 5 9.69 -27.07 -31.18
CA GLU A 5 10.20 -28.36 -31.62
C GLU A 5 10.68 -28.20 -33.06
N ASP A 6 11.90 -28.66 -33.35
CA ASP A 6 12.56 -28.50 -34.66
C ASP A 6 12.59 -27.06 -35.22
N GLY A 7 12.58 -26.06 -34.33
CA GLY A 7 12.56 -24.65 -34.71
C GLY A 7 11.19 -24.09 -35.06
N GLU A 8 10.15 -24.93 -35.04
CA GLU A 8 8.76 -24.49 -35.20
C GLU A 8 8.09 -24.21 -33.86
N PHE A 9 7.37 -23.10 -33.81
CA PHE A 9 6.52 -22.77 -32.67
C PHE A 9 5.28 -23.67 -32.69
N ILE A 10 5.15 -24.52 -31.67
CA ILE A 10 4.04 -25.48 -31.54
C ILE A 10 3.07 -25.12 -30.41
N GLY A 11 3.45 -24.27 -29.46
CA GLY A 11 2.51 -23.80 -28.44
C GLY A 11 3.12 -23.08 -27.26
N VAL A 12 2.30 -22.88 -26.21
CA VAL A 12 2.70 -22.19 -24.98
C VAL A 12 2.18 -22.94 -23.76
N ILE A 13 3.03 -23.12 -22.77
CA ILE A 13 2.65 -23.54 -21.42
C ILE A 13 2.40 -22.30 -20.57
N THR A 14 1.24 -22.26 -19.93
CA THR A 14 0.86 -21.19 -19.00
C THR A 14 0.72 -21.73 -17.60
N ALA A 15 1.14 -20.95 -16.61
CA ALA A 15 0.78 -21.14 -15.22
C ALA A 15 -0.17 -20.01 -14.82
N SER A 16 -1.27 -20.35 -14.17
CA SER A 16 -2.24 -19.37 -13.65
C SER A 16 -2.12 -19.34 -12.14
N ILE A 17 -2.01 -18.14 -11.58
CA ILE A 17 -1.99 -17.89 -10.14
C ILE A 17 -3.29 -17.17 -9.80
N ASP A 18 -4.00 -17.66 -8.79
CA ASP A 18 -5.16 -16.96 -8.24
C ASP A 18 -4.69 -15.66 -7.57
N SER A 19 -5.33 -14.53 -7.89
CA SER A 19 -4.99 -13.24 -7.29
C SER A 19 -5.11 -13.26 -5.76
N LYS A 20 -6.00 -14.07 -5.20
CA LYS A 20 -6.14 -14.24 -3.74
C LYS A 20 -4.88 -14.80 -3.09
N ALA A 21 -4.03 -15.49 -3.85
CA ALA A 21 -2.74 -15.90 -3.34
C ALA A 21 -1.92 -14.70 -2.85
N TYR A 22 -2.15 -13.46 -3.32
CA TYR A 22 -1.40 -12.30 -2.82
C TYR A 22 -1.89 -11.77 -1.46
N GLU A 23 -3.01 -12.27 -0.92
CA GLU A 23 -3.55 -11.80 0.37
C GLU A 23 -2.57 -12.00 1.53
N TYR A 24 -1.79 -13.09 1.53
CA TYR A 24 -0.82 -13.37 2.60
C TYR A 24 0.25 -12.29 2.74
N ILE A 25 0.53 -11.53 1.67
CA ILE A 25 1.52 -10.44 1.69
C ILE A 25 1.04 -9.31 2.60
N PHE A 26 -0.27 -9.15 2.76
CA PHE A 26 -0.88 -7.98 3.40
C PHE A 26 -1.50 -8.26 4.78
N ASP A 27 -1.51 -9.51 5.23
CA ASP A 27 -2.13 -9.95 6.49
C ASP A 27 -1.65 -9.16 7.73
N GLU A 28 -0.35 -8.86 7.80
CA GLU A 28 0.20 -8.08 8.92
C GLU A 28 -0.27 -6.62 8.90
N TYR A 29 -0.40 -6.03 7.72
CA TYR A 29 -0.82 -4.65 7.53
C TYR A 29 -2.32 -4.48 7.76
N LYS A 30 -3.12 -5.51 7.45
CA LYS A 30 -4.56 -5.55 7.72
C LYS A 30 -4.88 -5.37 9.20
N LYS A 31 -4.07 -5.98 10.09
CA LYS A 31 -4.18 -5.84 11.55
C LYS A 31 -3.92 -4.41 12.03
N LEU A 32 -3.19 -3.61 11.25
CA LEU A 32 -2.89 -2.20 11.53
C LEU A 32 -3.92 -1.24 10.89
N GLY A 33 -4.99 -1.77 10.30
CA GLY A 33 -5.99 -0.96 9.59
C GLY A 33 -5.43 -0.31 8.32
N MET A 34 -4.44 -0.96 7.71
CA MET A 34 -3.90 -0.60 6.40
C MET A 34 -4.38 -1.60 5.36
N GLU A 35 -4.50 -1.14 4.13
CA GLU A 35 -5.00 -1.91 3.00
C GLU A 35 -3.90 -2.02 1.94
N GLY A 36 -3.69 -3.24 1.45
CA GLY A 36 -2.69 -3.55 0.44
C GLY A 36 -3.31 -3.88 -0.91
N PHE A 37 -2.66 -3.44 -1.98
CA PHE A 37 -3.08 -3.76 -3.35
C PHE A 37 -1.87 -3.80 -4.30
N ILE A 38 -2.02 -4.49 -5.42
CA ILE A 38 -0.97 -4.65 -6.44
C ILE A 38 -1.52 -4.20 -7.78
N VAL A 39 -0.74 -3.42 -8.51
CA VAL A 39 -1.06 -3.01 -9.88
C VAL A 39 0.06 -3.38 -10.84
N ASP A 40 -0.30 -3.64 -12.10
CA ASP A 40 0.64 -3.89 -13.17
C ASP A 40 1.39 -2.60 -13.58
N SER A 41 2.34 -2.74 -14.51
CA SER A 41 3.12 -1.60 -15.04
C SER A 41 2.29 -0.56 -15.81
N LYS A 42 1.03 -0.88 -16.15
CA LYS A 42 0.06 0.01 -16.79
C LYS A 42 -0.88 0.66 -15.76
N GLY A 43 -0.86 0.22 -14.51
CA GLY A 43 -1.71 0.70 -13.43
C GLY A 43 -3.03 -0.06 -13.31
N ASN A 44 -3.17 -1.26 -13.87
CA ASN A 44 -4.36 -2.09 -13.67
C ASN A 44 -4.20 -2.96 -12.42
N PHE A 45 -5.25 -3.14 -11.64
CA PHE A 45 -5.20 -4.00 -10.44
C PHE A 45 -4.99 -5.46 -10.79
N ILE A 46 -3.95 -6.04 -10.19
CA ILE A 46 -3.66 -7.48 -10.16
C ILE A 46 -4.23 -8.09 -8.88
N TYR A 47 -4.17 -7.34 -7.78
CA TYR A 47 -4.73 -7.72 -6.51
C TYR A 47 -5.34 -6.51 -5.81
N HIS A 48 -6.52 -6.72 -5.25
CA HIS A 48 -7.21 -5.83 -4.34
C HIS A 48 -8.13 -6.67 -3.44
N GLU A 49 -8.30 -6.29 -2.17
CA GLU A 49 -9.16 -7.04 -1.24
C GLU A 49 -10.61 -7.09 -1.75
N ASP A 50 -11.14 -5.95 -2.18
CA ASP A 50 -12.38 -5.90 -2.95
C ASP A 50 -12.16 -6.30 -4.42
N SER A 51 -12.62 -7.50 -4.78
CA SER A 51 -12.49 -8.09 -6.11
C SER A 51 -13.08 -7.26 -7.25
N LYS A 52 -13.97 -6.29 -6.97
CA LYS A 52 -14.56 -5.43 -8.00
C LYS A 52 -13.54 -4.55 -8.73
N TYR A 53 -12.39 -4.31 -8.11
CA TYR A 53 -11.32 -3.52 -8.70
C TYR A 53 -10.38 -4.34 -9.58
N LEU A 54 -10.45 -5.68 -9.57
CA LEU A 54 -9.54 -6.51 -10.36
C LEU A 54 -9.68 -6.18 -11.86
N GLY A 55 -8.55 -5.89 -12.50
CA GLY A 55 -8.49 -5.49 -13.90
C GLY A 55 -8.91 -4.04 -14.20
N THR A 56 -9.38 -3.26 -13.21
CA THR A 56 -9.68 -1.84 -13.40
C THR A 56 -8.41 -0.98 -13.28
N SER A 57 -8.46 0.25 -13.78
CA SER A 57 -7.33 1.18 -13.73
C SER A 57 -7.30 1.94 -12.40
N ILE A 58 -6.13 2.05 -11.78
CA ILE A 58 -5.93 2.84 -10.55
C ILE A 58 -6.20 4.34 -10.75
N ASN A 59 -6.13 4.82 -11.99
CA ASN A 59 -6.45 6.21 -12.30
C ASN A 59 -7.93 6.52 -12.08
N ASP A 60 -8.79 5.50 -12.16
CA ASP A 60 -10.24 5.65 -11.99
C ASP A 60 -10.59 5.89 -10.52
N LEU A 61 -9.64 5.67 -9.60
CA LEU A 61 -9.75 5.96 -8.17
C LEU A 61 -9.32 7.39 -7.80
N GLY A 62 -9.07 8.26 -8.79
CA GLY A 62 -8.67 9.65 -8.55
C GLY A 62 -7.24 9.80 -8.04
N ILE A 63 -6.39 8.78 -8.18
CA ILE A 63 -4.97 8.81 -7.81
C ILE A 63 -4.14 9.24 -9.02
N ASP A 64 -4.39 10.43 -9.56
CA ASP A 64 -3.77 10.92 -10.80
C ASP A 64 -2.24 11.07 -10.72
N ASN A 65 -1.69 11.19 -9.50
CA ASN A 65 -0.26 11.37 -9.24
C ASN A 65 0.61 10.14 -9.55
N LEU A 66 -0.01 8.98 -9.86
CA LEU A 66 0.73 7.76 -10.17
C LEU A 66 1.35 7.75 -11.57
N LYS A 67 0.84 8.57 -12.50
CA LYS A 67 1.30 8.59 -13.89
C LYS A 67 2.70 9.18 -14.05
N SER A 68 3.06 10.17 -13.23
CA SER A 68 4.38 10.82 -13.25
C SER A 68 5.49 9.98 -12.62
N ASP A 69 5.12 8.96 -11.83
CA ASP A 69 6.02 8.21 -10.95
C ASP A 69 6.42 6.84 -11.52
N LYS A 70 6.24 6.63 -12.84
CA LYS A 70 6.56 5.35 -13.52
C LYS A 70 8.04 4.94 -13.43
N LEU A 71 8.94 5.86 -13.09
CA LEU A 71 10.39 5.63 -13.02
C LEU A 71 10.92 5.41 -11.59
N LEU A 72 10.12 5.66 -10.55
CA LEU A 72 10.58 5.50 -9.18
C LEU A 72 10.40 4.05 -8.70
N LYS A 73 11.47 3.51 -8.11
CA LYS A 73 11.47 2.18 -7.48
C LYS A 73 10.61 2.12 -6.21
N SER A 74 10.42 3.25 -5.55
CA SER A 74 9.58 3.36 -4.37
C SER A 74 9.17 4.81 -4.16
N GLY A 75 8.01 5.03 -3.55
CA GLY A 75 7.54 6.37 -3.27
C GLY A 75 6.40 6.40 -2.27
N SER A 76 5.95 7.62 -1.98
CA SER A 76 4.82 7.89 -1.11
C SER A 76 3.92 8.91 -1.77
N ILE A 77 2.62 8.62 -1.77
CA ILE A 77 1.59 9.42 -2.41
C ILE A 77 0.59 9.79 -1.33
N LYS A 78 0.33 11.10 -1.21
CA LYS A 78 -0.75 11.61 -0.38
C LYS A 78 -1.90 12.00 -1.29
N TYR A 79 -3.11 11.58 -0.94
CA TYR A 79 -4.32 11.88 -1.68
C TYR A 79 -5.51 11.96 -0.72
N ALA A 80 -6.62 12.51 -1.21
CA ALA A 80 -7.86 12.56 -0.46
C ALA A 80 -8.98 11.90 -1.26
N VAL A 81 -9.76 11.05 -0.59
CA VAL A 81 -10.97 10.42 -1.13
C VAL A 81 -12.10 10.81 -0.19
N ASP A 82 -13.17 11.41 -0.72
CA ASP A 82 -14.34 11.84 0.06
C ASP A 82 -14.02 12.72 1.28
N GLY A 83 -12.97 13.55 1.16
CA GLY A 83 -12.50 14.45 2.23
C GLY A 83 -11.61 13.78 3.29
N GLU A 84 -11.45 12.46 3.25
CA GLU A 84 -10.50 11.75 4.10
C GLU A 84 -9.12 11.68 3.45
N LYS A 85 -8.08 12.00 4.24
CA LYS A 85 -6.69 11.99 3.78
C LYS A 85 -6.07 10.61 3.93
N TYR A 86 -5.45 10.14 2.87
CA TYR A 86 -4.74 8.87 2.80
C TYR A 86 -3.28 9.09 2.45
N ILE A 87 -2.44 8.19 2.95
CA ILE A 87 -1.05 8.03 2.54
C ILE A 87 -0.93 6.62 1.96
N ALA A 88 -0.46 6.51 0.74
CA ALA A 88 -0.07 5.25 0.13
C ALA A 88 1.43 5.23 -0.13
N GLN A 89 2.11 4.22 0.39
CA GLN A 89 3.49 3.92 0.02
C GLN A 89 3.51 2.82 -1.03
N TYR A 90 4.50 2.85 -1.90
CA TYR A 90 4.67 1.82 -2.90
C TYR A 90 6.13 1.45 -3.12
N CYS A 91 6.33 0.21 -3.56
CA CYS A 91 7.56 -0.27 -4.18
C CYS A 91 7.25 -0.89 -5.54
N THR A 92 8.20 -0.82 -6.45
CA THR A 92 8.12 -1.38 -7.80
C THR A 92 9.03 -2.60 -7.85
N ASP A 93 8.47 -3.76 -8.19
CA ASP A 93 9.24 -4.97 -8.47
C ASP A 93 9.99 -4.83 -9.80
N GLU A 94 11.29 -5.09 -9.79
CA GLU A 94 12.16 -4.85 -10.95
C GLU A 94 11.96 -5.88 -12.06
N TYR A 95 11.47 -7.09 -11.73
CA TYR A 95 11.29 -8.17 -12.69
C TYR A 95 9.98 -8.04 -13.47
N THR A 96 8.90 -7.71 -12.79
CA THR A 96 7.55 -7.64 -13.36
C THR A 96 7.11 -6.22 -13.70
N GLY A 97 7.77 -5.21 -13.09
CA GLY A 97 7.34 -3.82 -13.14
C GLY A 97 6.05 -3.57 -12.37
N TRP A 98 5.60 -4.53 -11.55
CA TRP A 98 4.42 -4.38 -10.72
C TRP A 98 4.69 -3.46 -9.56
N LYS A 99 3.68 -2.67 -9.19
CA LYS A 99 3.75 -1.80 -8.03
C LYS A 99 2.90 -2.38 -6.92
N ILE A 100 3.53 -2.57 -5.76
CA ILE A 100 2.91 -3.07 -4.54
C ILE A 100 2.66 -1.86 -3.66
N PHE A 101 1.40 -1.64 -3.27
CA PHE A 101 0.97 -0.52 -2.46
C PHE A 101 0.50 -0.97 -1.09
N ILE A 102 0.76 -0.11 -0.12
CA ILE A 102 0.14 -0.16 1.20
C ILE A 102 -0.42 1.24 1.47
N LYS A 103 -1.73 1.34 1.67
CA LYS A 103 -2.40 2.60 2.02
C LYS A 103 -2.98 2.55 3.42
N GLY A 104 -3.02 3.71 4.05
CA GLY A 104 -3.74 3.93 5.30
C GLY A 104 -4.26 5.35 5.36
N SER A 105 -5.34 5.56 6.12
CA SER A 105 -5.77 6.93 6.44
C SER A 105 -4.68 7.62 7.28
N GLU A 106 -4.53 8.94 7.13
CA GLU A 106 -3.60 9.69 8.01
C GLU A 106 -3.96 9.45 9.49
N LYS A 107 -5.26 9.37 9.82
CA LYS A 107 -5.73 9.07 11.18
C LYS A 107 -5.23 7.72 11.70
N SER A 108 -5.32 6.66 10.89
CA SER A 108 -4.88 5.31 11.30
C SER A 108 -3.37 5.24 11.44
N ILE A 109 -2.62 5.82 10.50
CA ILE A 109 -1.16 5.88 10.54
C ILE A 109 -0.67 6.66 11.78
N TYR A 110 -1.29 7.81 12.10
CA TYR A 110 -0.91 8.63 13.25
C TYR A 110 -1.56 8.20 14.57
N SER A 111 -2.44 7.21 14.58
CA SER A 111 -3.13 6.75 15.81
C SER A 111 -2.14 6.31 16.90
N ALA A 112 -1.09 5.59 16.51
CA ALA A 112 0.00 5.18 17.41
C ALA A 112 0.77 6.39 17.97
N ALA A 113 1.01 7.41 17.15
CA ALA A 113 1.65 8.64 17.57
C ALA A 113 0.77 9.46 18.54
N ASN A 114 -0.54 9.46 18.36
CA ASN A 114 -1.45 10.14 19.28
C ASN A 114 -1.49 9.49 20.67
N GLY A 115 -1.43 8.15 20.75
CA GLY A 115 -1.30 7.46 22.04
C GLY A 115 -0.02 7.85 22.79
N LEU A 116 1.09 7.99 22.06
CA LEU A 116 2.37 8.48 22.62
C LEU A 116 2.27 9.93 23.09
N LYS A 117 1.62 10.81 22.31
CA LYS A 117 1.41 12.22 22.68
C LYS A 117 0.63 12.34 23.99
N VAL A 118 -0.46 11.60 24.17
CA VAL A 118 -1.25 11.63 25.42
C VAL A 118 -0.41 11.17 26.61
N ARG A 119 0.37 10.09 26.45
CA ARG A 119 1.29 9.64 27.52
C ARG A 119 2.36 10.67 27.84
N MET A 120 2.93 11.33 26.83
CA MET A 120 3.88 12.43 27.04
C MET A 120 3.25 13.59 27.81
N TYR A 121 2.01 13.98 27.48
CA TYR A 121 1.31 15.04 28.22
C TYR A 121 1.08 14.66 29.68
N ILE A 122 0.70 13.41 29.97
CA ILE A 122 0.53 12.93 31.35
C ILE A 122 1.86 12.98 32.11
N TRP A 123 2.95 12.47 31.52
CA TRP A 123 4.27 12.52 32.14
C TRP A 123 4.75 13.96 32.37
N SER A 124 4.55 14.85 31.40
CA SER A 124 4.88 16.28 31.54
C SER A 124 4.09 16.94 32.67
N LEU A 125 2.80 16.59 32.83
CA LEU A 125 1.96 17.09 33.92
C LEU A 125 2.46 16.59 35.28
N VAL A 126 2.78 15.30 35.39
CA VAL A 126 3.32 14.70 36.62
C VAL A 126 4.62 15.37 37.03
N LEU A 127 5.56 15.54 36.09
CA LEU A 127 6.82 16.23 36.35
C LEU A 127 6.61 17.69 36.75
N PHE A 128 5.65 18.37 36.13
CA PHE A 128 5.29 19.75 36.49
C PHE A 128 4.77 19.86 37.92
N VAL A 129 3.85 18.96 38.33
CA VAL A 129 3.34 18.93 39.71
C VAL A 129 4.45 18.64 40.71
N ILE A 130 5.36 17.71 40.42
CA ILE A 130 6.51 17.43 41.29
C ILE A 130 7.41 18.67 41.42
N ALA A 131 7.75 19.31 40.29
CA ALA A 131 8.61 20.49 40.28
C ALA A 131 8.04 21.64 41.13
N VAL A 132 6.73 21.88 41.07
CA VAL A 132 6.05 22.91 41.88
C VAL A 132 6.02 22.57 43.37
N ASN A 133 5.98 21.29 43.75
CA ASN A 133 5.96 20.88 45.17
C ASN A 133 7.37 20.75 45.80
N VAL A 134 8.41 20.70 44.98
CA VAL A 134 9.82 20.63 45.43
C VAL A 134 10.43 22.03 45.60
N TRP A 135 9.77 23.06 45.09
CA TRP A 135 10.10 24.48 45.26
C TRP A 135 9.26 25.11 46.35
#